data_AF-A0A3G9HCG9-F1
#
_entry.id   AF-A0A3G9HCG9-F1
#
_cell.length_a   1.000
_cell.length_b   1.000
_cell.length_c   1.000
_cell.angle_alpha   90.00
_cell.angle_beta   90.00
_cell.angle_gamma   90.00
#
_symmetry.space_group_name_H-M   'P 1'
#
loop_
_entity.id
_entity.type
_entity.pdbx_description
1 polymer ?
#
loop_
_entity_poly.entity_id
_entity_poly.type
_entity_poly.pdbx_seq_one_letter_code
_entity_poly.pdbx_strand_id
1 'polypeptide(L)'
;MLVGGSAVAIYFDLIRFRELFLNPLYHLLTLPFGILLTVAAFRAAAAGGRELARGGRESENLPRLETDTLVTTGIYAHMRHPMLFGLSLVPLALALVIGSPTFILIIAPLEMIFIVVMVLTLEEAECRKKFGDAYDDYARKVPAVCFKKECLKRLFLKNR
;
A
#
# COMPACT_ATOMS: atom_id res chain seq x y z
N MET A 1 9.25 5.78 9.84
CA MET A 1 9.70 4.38 9.76
C MET A 1 10.67 4.22 8.60
N LEU A 2 10.26 4.52 7.37
CA LEU A 2 11.10 4.44 6.16
C LEU A 2 12.51 5.05 6.29
N VAL A 3 12.65 6.28 6.82
CA VAL A 3 13.97 6.95 6.95
C VAL A 3 14.87 6.24 7.97
N GLY A 4 14.32 5.80 9.11
CA GLY A 4 15.06 5.06 10.12
C GLY A 4 15.44 3.65 9.64
N GLY A 5 14.50 2.96 9.00
CA GLY A 5 14.75 1.66 8.36
C GLY A 5 15.81 1.73 7.28
N SER A 6 15.80 2.78 6.45
CA SER A 6 16.83 3.04 5.44
C SER A 6 18.21 3.20 6.07
N ALA A 7 18.34 4.02 7.11
CA ALA A 7 19.62 4.27 7.77
C ALA A 7 20.21 2.99 8.38
N VAL A 8 19.36 2.20 9.07
CA VAL A 8 19.75 0.91 9.65
C VAL A 8 20.17 -0.05 8.53
N ALA A 9 19.40 -0.16 7.45
CA ALA A 9 19.71 -1.05 6.35
C ALA A 9 21.03 -0.69 5.66
N ILE A 10 21.27 0.60 5.39
CA ILE A 10 22.53 1.08 4.79
C ILE A 10 23.72 0.77 5.70
N TYR A 11 23.59 0.99 7.01
CA TYR A 11 24.64 0.63 7.97
C TYR A 11 25.01 -0.85 7.89
N PHE A 12 24.01 -1.74 7.90
CA PHE A 12 24.23 -3.17 7.77
C PHE A 12 24.76 -3.59 6.40
N ASP A 13 24.33 -2.94 5.32
CA ASP A 13 24.81 -3.21 3.97
C ASP A 13 26.29 -2.83 3.81
N LEU A 14 26.72 -1.71 4.37
CA LEU A 14 28.12 -1.29 4.34
C LEU A 14 29.03 -2.25 5.12
N ILE A 15 28.49 -2.98 6.09
CA ILE A 15 29.24 -3.98 6.88
C ILE A 15 29.19 -5.36 6.23
N ARG A 16 27.99 -5.81 5.80
CA ARG A 16 27.75 -7.21 5.42
C ARG A 16 27.63 -7.45 3.91
N PHE A 17 27.16 -6.46 3.16
CA PHE A 17 26.87 -6.52 1.73
C PHE A 17 27.62 -5.45 0.92
N ARG A 18 28.77 -4.98 1.43
CA ARG A 18 29.49 -3.83 0.90
C ARG A 18 29.75 -3.91 -0.61
N GLU A 19 30.25 -5.06 -1.07
CA GLU A 19 30.54 -5.30 -2.49
C GLU A 19 29.29 -5.16 -3.36
N LEU A 20 28.16 -5.72 -2.91
CA LEU A 20 26.91 -5.66 -3.67
C LEU A 20 26.30 -4.25 -3.63
N PHE A 21 26.31 -3.62 -2.45
CA PHE A 21 25.77 -2.27 -2.25
C PHE A 21 26.60 -1.19 -2.95
N LEU A 22 27.89 -1.37 -3.17
CA LEU A 22 28.71 -0.43 -3.93
C LEU A 22 28.78 -0.74 -5.43
N ASN A 23 28.18 -1.85 -5.89
CA ASN A 23 28.24 -2.28 -7.28
C ASN A 23 27.28 -1.46 -8.17
N PRO A 24 27.79 -0.67 -9.14
CA PRO A 24 26.94 0.15 -10.00
C PRO A 24 26.00 -0.67 -10.90
N LEU A 25 26.42 -1.86 -11.33
CA LEU A 25 25.59 -2.74 -12.16
C LEU A 25 24.39 -3.26 -11.36
N TYR A 26 24.60 -3.58 -10.07
CA TYR A 26 23.50 -3.98 -9.19
C TYR A 26 22.44 -2.88 -9.08
N HIS A 27 22.86 -1.63 -8.84
CA HIS A 27 21.94 -0.48 -8.81
C HIS A 27 21.25 -0.22 -10.15
N LEU A 28 21.98 -0.36 -11.27
CA LEU A 28 21.41 -0.22 -12.61
C LEU A 28 20.32 -1.26 -12.87
N LEU A 29 20.45 -2.45 -12.29
CA LEU A 29 19.45 -3.50 -12.38
C LEU A 29 18.28 -3.26 -11.43
N THR A 30 18.49 -2.86 -10.18
CA THR A 30 17.40 -2.70 -9.20
C THR A 30 16.57 -1.44 -9.42
N LEU A 31 17.18 -0.35 -9.88
CA LEU A 31 16.52 0.96 -10.01
C LEU A 31 15.31 0.95 -10.96
N PRO A 32 15.34 0.35 -12.17
CA PRO A 32 14.16 0.25 -13.04
C PRO A 32 13.00 -0.49 -12.37
N PHE A 33 13.27 -1.59 -11.64
CA PHE A 33 12.24 -2.30 -10.89
C PHE A 33 11.69 -1.47 -9.75
N GLY A 34 12.55 -0.73 -9.04
CA GLY A 34 12.14 0.20 -7.99
C GLY A 34 11.23 1.31 -8.52
N ILE A 35 11.58 1.92 -9.65
CA ILE A 35 10.78 2.96 -10.31
C ILE A 35 9.43 2.38 -10.77
N LEU A 36 9.44 1.23 -11.45
CA LEU A 36 8.22 0.58 -11.93
C LEU A 36 7.28 0.24 -10.76
N LEU A 37 7.82 -0.33 -9.68
CA LEU A 37 7.06 -0.69 -8.49
C LEU A 37 6.53 0.55 -7.77
N THR A 38 7.32 1.63 -7.70
CA THR A 38 6.88 2.92 -7.15
C THR A 38 5.68 3.46 -7.92
N VAL A 39 5.77 3.49 -9.25
CA VAL A 39 4.67 3.94 -10.11
C VAL A 39 3.43 3.05 -9.93
N ALA A 40 3.59 1.73 -9.88
CA ALA A 40 2.49 0.81 -9.64
C ALA A 40 1.83 1.02 -8.26
N ALA A 41 2.63 1.12 -7.20
CA ALA A 41 2.18 1.36 -5.83
C ALA A 41 1.32 2.63 -5.73
N PHE A 42 1.82 3.76 -6.23
CA PHE A 42 1.07 5.02 -6.21
C PHE A 42 -0.16 5.01 -7.11
N ARG A 43 -0.12 4.33 -8.27
CA ARG A 43 -1.31 4.20 -9.12
C ARG A 43 -2.42 3.40 -8.46
N ALA A 44 -2.07 2.30 -7.78
CA ALA A 44 -3.00 1.49 -7.01
C ALA A 44 -3.60 2.29 -5.83
N ALA A 45 -2.75 2.95 -5.04
CA ALA A 45 -3.20 3.80 -3.94
C ALA A 45 -4.12 4.93 -4.41
N ALA A 46 -3.75 5.60 -5.50
CA ALA A 46 -4.56 6.67 -6.07
C ALA A 46 -5.88 6.17 -6.68
N ALA A 47 -5.95 4.92 -7.15
CA ALA A 47 -7.20 4.34 -7.63
C ALA A 47 -8.22 4.17 -6.51
N GLY A 48 -7.81 3.59 -5.37
CA GLY A 48 -8.65 3.50 -4.17
C GLY A 48 -9.05 4.87 -3.66
N GLY A 49 -8.07 5.78 -3.50
CA GLY A 49 -8.33 7.13 -2.98
C GLY A 49 -9.28 7.96 -3.85
N ARG A 50 -9.24 7.80 -5.19
CA ARG A 50 -10.18 8.50 -6.09
C ARG A 50 -11.61 8.00 -5.94
N GLU A 51 -11.82 6.69 -5.79
CA GLU A 51 -13.17 6.14 -5.59
C GLU A 51 -13.72 6.56 -4.23
N LEU A 52 -12.87 6.57 -3.19
CA LEU A 52 -13.24 7.06 -1.87
C LEU A 52 -13.57 8.56 -1.88
N ALA A 53 -12.79 9.37 -2.60
CA ALA A 53 -13.05 10.80 -2.73
C ALA A 53 -14.34 11.13 -3.50
N ARG A 54 -14.82 10.21 -4.36
CA ARG A 54 -16.04 10.38 -5.14
C ARG A 54 -17.31 9.99 -4.39
N GLY A 55 -17.26 8.93 -3.60
CA GLY A 55 -18.44 8.35 -2.96
C GLY A 55 -18.43 8.35 -1.43
N GLY A 56 -17.31 8.74 -0.80
CA GLY A 56 -17.13 8.64 0.65
C GLY A 56 -17.48 9.91 1.42
N ARG A 57 -17.95 10.97 0.75
CA ARG A 57 -18.19 12.28 1.34
C ARG A 57 -19.55 12.83 0.91
N GLU A 58 -20.48 12.95 1.85
CA GLU A 58 -21.76 13.64 1.64
C GLU A 58 -21.81 14.98 2.36
N SER A 59 -21.18 15.11 3.54
CA SER A 59 -21.18 16.36 4.31
C SER A 59 -20.22 17.42 3.76
N GLU A 60 -20.69 18.65 3.60
CA GLU A 60 -19.87 19.78 3.10
C GLU A 60 -18.70 20.14 4.03
N ASN A 61 -18.86 19.99 5.35
CA ASN A 61 -17.88 20.41 6.37
C ASN A 61 -17.01 19.27 6.93
N LEU A 62 -16.93 18.14 6.23
CA LEU A 62 -16.12 17.01 6.69
C LEU A 62 -14.61 17.32 6.61
N PRO A 63 -13.80 17.02 7.64
CA PRO A 63 -12.34 17.20 7.58
C PRO A 63 -11.71 16.57 6.33
N ARG A 64 -10.58 17.13 5.88
CA ARG A 64 -9.82 16.55 4.77
C ARG A 64 -9.37 15.13 5.14
N LEU A 65 -9.46 14.22 4.17
CA LEU A 65 -9.11 12.79 4.30
C LEU A 65 -10.08 11.94 5.15
N GLU A 66 -11.17 12.52 5.65
CA GLU A 66 -12.24 11.75 6.29
C GLU A 66 -13.37 11.39 5.31
N THR A 67 -14.12 10.36 5.70
CA THR A 67 -15.30 9.84 5.02
C THR A 67 -16.44 9.62 6.00
N ASP A 68 -17.64 10.01 5.61
CA ASP A 68 -18.90 9.81 6.35
C ASP A 68 -19.86 8.85 5.63
N THR A 69 -19.51 8.43 4.42
CA THR A 69 -20.32 7.54 3.58
C THR A 69 -19.56 6.24 3.29
N LEU A 70 -20.23 5.10 3.45
CA LEU A 70 -19.64 3.79 3.20
C LEU A 70 -19.63 3.46 1.70
N VAL A 71 -18.44 3.49 1.08
CA VAL A 71 -18.27 3.15 -0.33
C VAL A 71 -18.14 1.64 -0.52
N THR A 72 -19.08 1.04 -1.24
CA THR A 72 -19.09 -0.40 -1.56
C THR A 72 -19.09 -0.70 -3.07
N THR A 73 -18.92 0.34 -3.90
CA THR A 73 -18.96 0.25 -5.37
C THR A 73 -17.57 0.35 -6.00
N GLY A 74 -17.48 0.14 -7.31
CA GLY A 74 -16.21 0.22 -8.03
C GLY A 74 -15.20 -0.82 -7.55
N ILE A 75 -13.99 -0.38 -7.19
CA ILE A 75 -12.95 -1.29 -6.67
C ILE A 75 -13.29 -1.79 -5.25
N TYR A 76 -14.05 -1.03 -4.47
CA TYR A 76 -14.50 -1.41 -3.13
C TYR A 76 -15.51 -2.57 -3.17
N ALA A 77 -16.16 -2.84 -4.31
CA ALA A 77 -16.96 -4.05 -4.47
C ALA A 77 -16.12 -5.35 -4.50
N HIS A 78 -14.80 -5.24 -4.67
CA HIS A 78 -13.88 -6.38 -4.85
C HIS A 78 -12.84 -6.50 -3.74
N MET A 79 -12.47 -5.40 -3.08
CA MET A 79 -11.57 -5.41 -1.93
C MET A 79 -11.84 -4.19 -1.03
N ARG A 80 -11.78 -4.37 0.29
CA ARG A 80 -12.08 -3.29 1.24
C ARG A 80 -10.97 -2.24 1.35
N HIS A 81 -9.72 -2.65 1.18
CA HIS A 81 -8.56 -1.76 1.31
C HIS A 81 -7.72 -1.78 0.00
N PRO A 82 -8.22 -1.21 -1.11
CA PRO A 82 -7.44 -1.12 -2.35
C PRO A 82 -6.18 -0.27 -2.20
N MET A 83 -6.22 0.73 -1.29
CA MET A 83 -5.06 1.55 -0.97
C MET A 83 -3.98 0.78 -0.22
N LEU A 84 -4.36 -0.18 0.65
CA LEU A 84 -3.41 -1.03 1.37
C LEU A 84 -2.52 -1.82 0.40
N PHE A 85 -3.10 -2.31 -0.71
CA PHE A 85 -2.32 -2.99 -1.74
C PHE A 85 -1.19 -2.09 -2.29
N GLY A 86 -1.51 -0.84 -2.64
CA GLY A 86 -0.49 0.11 -3.13
C GLY A 86 0.51 0.53 -2.05
N LEU A 87 0.02 0.93 -0.87
CA LEU A 87 0.84 1.45 0.22
C LEU A 87 1.78 0.41 0.81
N SER A 88 1.35 -0.85 0.90
CA SER A 88 2.22 -1.93 1.34
C SER A 88 3.41 -2.15 0.40
N LEU A 89 3.33 -1.82 -0.89
CA LEU A 89 4.45 -1.98 -1.82
C LEU A 89 5.50 -0.87 -1.75
N VAL A 90 5.20 0.26 -1.09
CA VAL A 90 6.09 1.43 -1.02
C VAL A 90 7.44 1.12 -0.35
N PRO A 91 7.51 0.42 0.80
CA PRO A 91 8.79 0.01 1.39
C PRO A 91 9.69 -0.77 0.44
N LEU A 92 9.13 -1.74 -0.28
CA LEU A 92 9.88 -2.56 -1.23
C LEU A 92 10.34 -1.74 -2.44
N ALA A 93 9.49 -0.85 -2.94
CA ALA A 93 9.85 0.06 -4.03
C ALA A 93 11.02 0.97 -3.64
N LEU A 94 10.97 1.55 -2.43
CA LEU A 94 12.06 2.36 -1.89
C LEU A 94 13.34 1.54 -1.72
N ALA A 95 13.24 0.32 -1.19
CA ALA A 95 14.38 -0.57 -0.98
C ALA A 95 15.11 -0.90 -2.30
N LEU A 96 14.35 -1.09 -3.39
CA LEU A 96 14.89 -1.31 -4.74
C LEU A 96 15.52 -0.05 -5.36
N VAL A 97 14.93 1.12 -5.11
CA VAL A 97 15.51 2.42 -5.55
C VAL A 97 16.81 2.72 -4.83
N ILE A 98 16.88 2.45 -3.52
CA ILE A 98 18.11 2.56 -2.72
C ILE A 98 19.12 1.47 -3.13
N GLY A 99 18.65 0.35 -3.66
CA GLY A 99 19.47 -0.82 -3.95
C GLY A 99 20.09 -1.39 -2.66
N SER A 100 19.31 -1.49 -1.59
CA SER A 100 19.78 -1.97 -0.29
C SER A 100 19.37 -3.44 -0.08
N PRO A 101 20.30 -4.41 -0.12
CA PRO A 101 19.97 -5.82 0.15
C PRO A 101 19.30 -6.04 1.51
N THR A 102 19.82 -5.41 2.57
CA THR A 102 19.23 -5.50 3.91
C THR A 102 17.82 -4.92 3.94
N PHE A 103 17.57 -3.79 3.26
CA PHE A 103 16.23 -3.23 3.20
C PHE A 103 15.30 -4.18 2.42
N ILE A 104 15.69 -4.62 1.23
CA ILE A 104 14.89 -5.48 0.37
C ILE A 104 14.48 -6.77 1.09
N LEU A 105 15.42 -7.39 1.81
CA LEU A 105 15.21 -8.72 2.41
C LEU A 105 14.58 -8.69 3.80
N ILE A 106 14.79 -7.61 4.57
CA ILE A 106 14.41 -7.57 5.99
C ILE A 106 13.46 -6.41 6.26
N ILE A 107 13.92 -5.17 6.06
CA ILE A 107 13.15 -3.99 6.51
C ILE A 107 11.86 -3.84 5.71
N ALA A 108 11.88 -4.04 4.39
CA ALA A 108 10.70 -3.89 3.55
C ALA A 108 9.60 -4.91 3.88
N PRO A 109 9.87 -6.23 4.00
CA PRO A 109 8.87 -7.19 4.48
C PRO A 109 8.32 -6.87 5.87
N LEU A 110 9.15 -6.40 6.80
CA LEU A 110 8.69 -6.01 8.14
C LEU A 110 7.75 -4.81 8.10
N GLU A 111 8.11 -3.77 7.33
CA GLU A 111 7.24 -2.60 7.15
C GLU A 111 5.95 -2.94 6.40
N MET A 112 6.01 -3.84 5.41
CA MET A 112 4.83 -4.39 4.73
C MET A 112 3.85 -5.04 5.70
N ILE A 113 4.35 -5.94 6.55
CA ILE A 113 3.55 -6.62 7.57
C ILE A 113 2.98 -5.60 8.55
N PHE A 114 3.80 -4.64 9.00
CA PHE A 114 3.35 -3.58 9.92
C PHE A 114 2.21 -2.76 9.32
N ILE A 115 2.31 -2.33 8.06
CA ILE A 115 1.25 -1.58 7.37
C ILE A 115 -0.04 -2.41 7.29
N VAL A 116 0.05 -3.69 6.91
CA VAL A 116 -1.11 -4.59 6.85
C VAL A 116 -1.78 -4.74 8.20
N VAL A 117 -1.01 -5.02 9.26
CA VAL A 117 -1.54 -5.16 10.62
C VAL A 117 -2.19 -3.87 11.09
N MET A 118 -1.55 -2.72 10.86
CA MET A 118 -2.08 -1.43 11.27
C MET A 118 -3.42 -1.12 10.60
N VAL A 119 -3.54 -1.37 9.30
CA VAL A 119 -4.80 -1.19 8.56
C VAL A 119 -5.87 -2.16 9.04
N LEU A 120 -5.57 -3.46 9.14
CA LEU A 120 -6.56 -4.47 9.51
C LEU A 120 -7.06 -4.31 10.96
N THR A 121 -6.27 -3.69 11.83
CA THR A 121 -6.65 -3.49 13.24
C THR A 121 -7.26 -2.12 13.49
N LEU A 122 -6.58 -1.05 13.08
CA LEU A 122 -7.00 0.32 13.40
C LEU A 122 -8.06 0.81 12.42
N GLU A 123 -7.83 0.69 11.10
CA GLU A 123 -8.81 1.20 10.12
C GLU A 123 -10.11 0.40 10.18
N GLU A 124 -10.07 -0.93 10.28
CA GLU A 124 -11.30 -1.71 10.38
C GLU A 124 -12.07 -1.44 11.68
N ALA A 125 -11.37 -1.22 12.80
CA ALA A 125 -12.03 -0.84 14.06
C ALA A 125 -12.70 0.54 13.94
N GLU A 126 -12.05 1.49 13.28
CA GLU A 126 -12.61 2.82 13.03
C GLU A 126 -13.80 2.75 12.08
N CYS A 127 -13.74 1.95 11.01
CA CYS A 127 -14.86 1.73 10.10
C CYS A 127 -16.06 1.09 10.81
N ARG A 128 -15.85 0.10 11.68
CA ARG A 128 -16.92 -0.49 12.50
C ARG A 128 -17.55 0.54 13.43
N LYS A 129 -16.75 1.39 14.08
CA LYS A 129 -17.27 2.49 14.91
C LYS A 129 -18.11 3.49 14.12
N LYS A 130 -17.69 3.83 12.89
CA LYS A 130 -18.35 4.82 12.04
C LYS A 130 -19.63 4.31 11.36
N PHE A 131 -19.63 3.07 10.89
CA PHE A 131 -20.67 2.54 10.00
C PHE A 131 -21.46 1.37 10.58
N GLY A 132 -21.04 0.82 11.73
CA GLY A 132 -21.74 -0.25 12.44
C GLY A 132 -22.03 -1.48 11.58
N ASP A 133 -23.24 -2.02 11.72
CA ASP A 133 -23.71 -3.25 11.07
C ASP A 133 -23.56 -3.23 9.54
N ALA A 134 -23.70 -2.05 8.91
CA ALA A 134 -23.53 -1.92 7.46
C ALA A 134 -22.11 -2.27 7.01
N TYR A 135 -21.10 -1.92 7.81
CA TYR A 135 -19.71 -2.31 7.52
C TYR A 135 -19.46 -3.79 7.80
N ASP A 136 -20.06 -4.36 8.85
CA ASP A 136 -19.91 -5.79 9.13
C ASP A 136 -20.56 -6.66 8.04
N ASP A 137 -21.72 -6.26 7.51
CA ASP A 137 -22.35 -6.87 6.33
C ASP A 137 -21.47 -6.82 5.09
N TYR A 138 -20.85 -5.67 4.85
CA TYR A 138 -19.90 -5.48 3.78
C TYR A 138 -18.64 -6.33 3.97
N ALA A 139 -18.09 -6.38 5.18
CA ALA A 139 -16.90 -7.14 5.53
C ALA A 139 -17.09 -8.66 5.45
N ARG A 140 -18.31 -9.15 5.62
CA ARG A 140 -18.64 -10.57 5.37
C ARG A 140 -18.60 -10.94 3.89
N LYS A 141 -18.83 -9.99 2.98
CA LYS A 141 -18.98 -10.25 1.53
C LYS A 141 -17.72 -9.96 0.73
N VAL A 142 -16.93 -8.96 1.14
CA VAL A 142 -15.80 -8.45 0.37
C VAL A 142 -14.51 -8.63 1.16
N PRO A 143 -13.45 -9.27 0.65
CA PRO A 143 -12.20 -9.48 1.39
C PRO A 143 -11.42 -8.17 1.59
N ALA A 144 -10.50 -8.13 2.56
CA ALA A 144 -9.65 -6.95 2.79
C ALA A 144 -8.82 -6.58 1.55
N VAL A 145 -8.17 -7.57 0.93
CA VAL A 145 -7.42 -7.42 -0.33
C VAL A 145 -7.77 -8.60 -1.25
N CYS A 146 -7.97 -8.35 -2.55
CA CYS A 146 -8.19 -9.39 -3.55
C CYS A 146 -7.01 -9.50 -4.52
N PHE A 147 -6.27 -10.61 -4.44
CA PHE A 147 -5.12 -10.91 -5.29
C PHE A 147 -5.49 -11.61 -6.61
N LYS A 148 -6.78 -11.81 -6.89
CA LYS A 148 -7.22 -12.38 -8.17
C LYS A 148 -6.86 -11.43 -9.32
N LYS A 149 -6.49 -12.00 -10.47
CA LYS A 149 -6.06 -11.24 -11.64
C LYS A 149 -7.10 -10.22 -12.09
N GLU A 150 -8.38 -10.55 -11.97
CA GLU A 150 -9.51 -9.70 -12.33
C GLU A 150 -9.61 -8.47 -11.42
N CYS A 151 -9.40 -8.65 -10.11
CA CYS A 151 -9.38 -7.57 -9.12
C CYS A 151 -8.22 -6.62 -9.38
N LEU A 152 -7.02 -7.16 -9.59
CA LEU A 152 -5.84 -6.37 -9.91
C LEU A 152 -6.01 -5.63 -11.25
N LYS A 153 -6.58 -6.29 -12.25
CA LYS A 153 -6.90 -5.66 -13.53
C LYS A 153 -7.81 -4.46 -13.34
N ARG A 154 -8.86 -4.54 -12.50
CA ARG A 154 -9.75 -3.41 -12.18
C ARG A 154 -9.09 -2.31 -11.36
N LEU A 155 -8.15 -2.66 -10.48
CA LEU A 155 -7.38 -1.70 -9.68
C LEU A 155 -6.50 -0.82 -10.58
N PHE A 156 -5.84 -1.43 -11.58
CA PHE A 156 -4.91 -0.74 -12.48
C PHE A 156 -5.55 -0.20 -13.76
N LEU A 157 -6.56 -0.88 -14.30
CA LEU A 157 -7.29 -0.48 -15.50
C LEU A 157 -8.65 0.07 -15.08
N LYS A 158 -8.80 1.38 -15.30
CA LYS A 158 -10.07 2.09 -15.16
C LYS A 158 -11.05 1.51 -16.19
N ASN A 159 -11.95 0.62 -15.76
CA ASN A 159 -13.11 0.30 -16.59
C ASN A 159 -13.98 1.57 -16.60
N ARG A 160 -14.10 2.19 -17.77
CA ARG A 160 -15.18 3.14 -18.04
C ARG A 160 -16.50 2.40 -18.03
#